data_AF-A0A502XWE2-F1
#
_entry.id   AF-A0A502XWE2-F1
#
_cell.length_a   1.000
_cell.length_b   1.000
_cell.length_c   1.000
_cell.angle_alpha   90.00
_cell.angle_beta   90.00
_cell.angle_gamma   90.00
#
_symmetry.space_group_name_H-M   'P 1'
#
loop_
_entity.id
_entity.type
_entity.pdbx_description
1 polymer ?
#
loop_
_entity_poly.entity_id
_entity_poly.type
_entity_poly.pdbx_seq_one_letter_code
_entity_poly.pdbx_strand_id
1 'polypeptide(L)'
;MLHYSVPREFEIGDEVTLTGTVSTMLPSGRAKVNIPSYDRPYSVDPPPKTRAGDKVVLVGDIIRIDRKADKLTVRTDCGGVITVGRSAITRLRKHRSSPP
;
A
#
# COMPACT_ATOMS: atom_id res chain seq x y z
N MET A 1 -8.15 -14.05 27.67
CA MET A 1 -7.20 -12.93 27.48
C MET A 1 -6.97 -12.77 26.00
N LEU A 2 -7.62 -11.81 25.35
CA LEU A 2 -7.42 -11.53 23.93
C LEU A 2 -6.00 -10.97 23.78
N HIS A 3 -5.12 -11.70 23.09
CA HIS A 3 -3.84 -11.15 22.63
C HIS A 3 -4.17 -10.00 21.66
N TYR A 4 -4.27 -8.79 22.18
CA TYR A 4 -4.02 -7.60 21.38
C TYR A 4 -2.56 -7.69 20.97
N SER A 5 -2.32 -8.28 19.80
CA SER A 5 -1.05 -8.12 19.10
C SER A 5 -0.91 -6.62 18.89
N VAL A 6 -0.19 -5.95 19.80
CA VAL A 6 0.39 -4.63 19.56
C VAL A 6 0.88 -4.62 18.12
N PRO A 7 0.39 -3.71 17.26
CA PRO A 7 0.82 -3.68 15.87
C PRO A 7 2.33 -3.49 15.91
N ARG A 8 3.07 -4.57 15.61
CA ARG A 8 4.53 -4.54 15.55
C ARG A 8 4.90 -3.35 14.68
N GLU A 9 5.88 -2.56 15.09
CA GLU A 9 6.31 -1.41 14.28
C GLU A 9 6.68 -1.91 12.87
N PHE A 10 6.21 -1.19 11.86
CA PHE A 10 6.65 -1.42 10.47
C PHE A 10 8.15 -1.17 10.38
N GLU A 11 8.85 -1.99 9.60
CA GLU A 11 10.29 -1.87 9.36
C GLU A 11 10.54 -1.61 7.86
N ILE A 12 11.66 -0.95 7.54
CA ILE A 12 12.07 -0.80 6.14
C ILE A 12 12.42 -2.19 5.59
N GLY A 13 11.91 -2.50 4.40
CA GLY A 13 12.00 -3.82 3.78
C GLY A 13 10.83 -4.76 4.10
N ASP A 14 9.90 -4.36 4.96
CA ASP A 14 8.65 -5.12 5.15
C ASP A 14 7.81 -5.08 3.87
N GLU A 15 7.37 -6.25 3.42
CA GLU A 15 6.44 -6.41 2.31
C GLU A 15 5.02 -6.16 2.82
N VAL A 16 4.34 -5.19 2.21
CA VAL A 16 3.05 -4.69 2.64
C VAL A 16 2.07 -4.57 1.49
N THR A 17 0.79 -4.54 1.84
CA THR A 17 -0.30 -4.31 0.90
C THR A 17 -1.03 -3.00 1.21
N LEU A 18 -1.35 -2.27 0.15
CA LEU A 18 -2.14 -1.06 0.15
C LEU A 18 -3.50 -1.38 -0.48
N THR A 19 -4.59 -1.07 0.23
CA THR A 19 -5.92 -1.21 -0.36
C THR A 19 -6.37 0.13 -0.92
N GLY A 20 -6.55 0.19 -2.24
CA GLY A 20 -7.12 1.33 -2.94
C GLY A 20 -8.49 1.01 -3.52
N THR A 21 -9.29 2.05 -3.78
CA THR A 21 -10.58 1.91 -4.47
C THR A 21 -10.47 2.52 -5.86
N VAL A 22 -10.90 1.78 -6.88
CA VAL A 22 -10.90 2.27 -8.26
C VAL A 22 -11.99 3.33 -8.38
N SER A 23 -11.58 4.57 -8.63
CA SER A 23 -12.50 5.69 -8.83
C SER A 23 -13.00 5.75 -10.27
N THR A 24 -12.13 5.51 -11.25
CA THR A 24 -12.48 5.59 -12.67
C THR A 24 -11.56 4.74 -13.52
N MET A 25 -12.11 4.10 -14.56
CA MET A 25 -11.35 3.44 -15.62
C MET A 25 -11.05 4.44 -16.74
N LEU A 26 -9.78 4.56 -17.13
CA LEU A 26 -9.34 5.39 -18.24
C LEU A 26 -9.53 4.65 -19.57
N PRO A 27 -9.74 5.37 -20.69
CA PRO A 27 -9.83 4.77 -22.02
C PRO A 27 -8.59 3.98 -22.44
N SER A 28 -7.43 4.26 -21.83
CA SER A 28 -6.19 3.52 -22.03
C SER A 28 -6.15 2.14 -21.35
N GLY A 29 -7.20 1.76 -20.61
CA GLY A 29 -7.25 0.54 -19.80
C GLY A 29 -6.69 0.68 -18.38
N ARG A 30 -6.15 1.86 -18.03
CA ARG A 30 -5.63 2.15 -16.69
C ARG A 30 -6.72 2.50 -15.69
N ALA A 31 -6.55 2.10 -14.44
CA ALA A 31 -7.45 2.47 -13.34
C ALA A 31 -6.87 3.64 -12.55
N LYS A 32 -7.68 4.68 -12.32
CA LYS A 32 -7.41 5.65 -11.25
C LYS A 32 -7.87 5.06 -9.93
N VAL A 33 -6.97 5.02 -8.97
CA VAL A 33 -7.17 4.41 -7.66
C VAL A 33 -7.02 5.47 -6.59
N ASN A 34 -8.04 5.59 -5.76
CA ASN A 34 -8.00 6.39 -4.56
C ASN A 34 -7.41 5.53 -3.44
N ILE A 35 -6.26 5.93 -2.94
CA ILE A 35 -5.58 5.28 -1.82
C ILE A 35 -5.84 6.13 -0.58
N PRO A 36 -6.27 5.54 0.55
CA PRO A 36 -6.47 6.30 1.77
C PRO A 36 -5.20 7.08 2.17
N SER A 37 -5.37 8.33 2.59
CA SER A 37 -4.28 9.25 2.97
C SER A 37 -3.30 9.63 1.85
N TYR A 38 -3.65 9.37 0.58
CA TYR A 38 -2.92 9.85 -0.60
C TYR A 38 -3.80 10.85 -1.37
N ASP A 39 -3.35 12.10 -1.44
CA ASP A 39 -4.19 13.22 -1.91
C ASP A 39 -4.47 13.21 -3.42
N ARG A 40 -3.73 12.40 -4.20
CA ARG A 40 -3.85 12.34 -5.66
C ARG A 40 -4.29 10.94 -6.10
N PRO A 41 -5.22 10.81 -7.05
CA PRO A 41 -5.54 9.52 -7.63
C PRO A 41 -4.29 8.89 -8.25
N TYR A 42 -3.97 7.66 -7.86
CA TYR A 42 -2.84 6.92 -8.38
C TYR A 42 -3.28 6.07 -9.58
N SER A 43 -2.63 6.24 -10.73
CA SER A 43 -2.96 5.46 -11.94
C SER A 43 -2.16 4.17 -11.95
N VAL A 44 -2.86 3.04 -12.06
CA VAL A 44 -2.26 1.70 -12.15
C VAL A 44 -2.80 0.93 -13.34
N ASP A 45 -2.07 -0.10 -13.75
CA ASP A 45 -2.56 -1.12 -14.67
C ASP A 45 -3.31 -2.18 -13.82
N PRO A 46 -4.65 -2.17 -13.80
CA PRO A 46 -5.40 -3.03 -12.91
C PRO A 46 -5.49 -4.46 -13.45
N PRO A 47 -5.85 -5.44 -12.61
CA PRO A 47 -6.18 -6.79 -13.07
C PRO A 47 -7.29 -6.78 -14.13
N PRO A 48 -7.31 -7.78 -15.03
CA PRO A 48 -8.37 -7.89 -16.03
C PRO A 48 -9.75 -7.95 -15.37
N LYS A 49 -10.74 -7.31 -16.00
CA LYS A 49 -12.14 -7.18 -15.53
C LYS A 49 -12.36 -6.22 -14.35
N THR A 50 -11.35 -5.46 -13.94
CA THR A 50 -11.53 -4.40 -12.93
C THR A 50 -12.49 -3.31 -13.42
N ARG A 51 -13.36 -2.83 -12.53
CA ARG A 51 -14.36 -1.79 -12.79
C ARG A 51 -14.25 -0.66 -11.76
N ALA A 52 -14.86 0.47 -12.07
CA ALA A 52 -15.02 1.55 -11.09
C ALA A 52 -15.85 1.05 -9.89
N GLY A 53 -15.39 1.38 -8.69
CA GLY A 53 -15.94 0.87 -7.42
C GLY A 53 -15.22 -0.36 -6.86
N ASP A 54 -14.44 -1.07 -7.67
CA ASP A 54 -13.71 -2.24 -7.20
C ASP A 54 -12.57 -1.86 -6.24
N LYS A 55 -12.29 -2.75 -5.29
CA LYS A 55 -11.11 -2.65 -4.45
C LYS A 55 -9.93 -3.31 -5.16
N VAL A 56 -8.81 -2.60 -5.20
CA VAL A 56 -7.56 -3.12 -5.72
C VAL A 56 -6.53 -3.16 -4.60
N VAL A 57 -5.70 -4.20 -4.63
CA VAL A 57 -4.61 -4.37 -3.68
C VAL A 57 -3.31 -4.11 -4.42
N LEU A 58 -2.52 -3.16 -3.93
CA LEU A 58 -1.16 -2.91 -4.41
C LEU A 58 -0.20 -3.55 -3.43
N VAL A 59 0.79 -4.27 -3.94
CA VAL A 59 1.85 -4.89 -3.16
C VAL A 59 3.13 -4.08 -3.32
N GLY A 60 3.94 -4.00 -2.27
CA GLY A 60 5.25 -3.37 -2.33
C GLY A 60 5.99 -3.37 -1.00
N ASP A 61 7.21 -2.87 -1.03
CA ASP A 61 8.10 -2.84 0.12
C ASP A 61 8.15 -1.45 0.75
N ILE A 62 8.21 -1.39 2.09
CA ILE A 62 8.46 -0.13 2.80
C ILE A 62 9.89 0.31 2.56
N ILE A 63 10.06 1.50 1.97
CA ILE A 63 11.38 2.10 1.71
C ILE A 63 11.70 3.28 2.65
N ARG A 64 10.69 3.86 3.30
CA ARG A 64 10.86 4.95 4.27
C ARG A 64 9.73 4.97 5.29
N ILE A 65 10.06 5.36 6.52
CA ILE A 65 9.12 5.51 7.63
C ILE A 65 9.27 6.93 8.20
N ASP A 66 8.21 7.73 8.11
CA ASP A 66 8.12 9.03 8.76
C ASP A 66 7.31 8.90 10.06
N ARG A 67 8.03 8.74 11.18
CA ARG A 67 7.41 8.61 12.50
C ARG A 67 6.77 9.91 13.00
N LYS A 68 7.21 11.08 12.50
CA LYS A 68 6.65 12.37 12.93
C LYS A 68 5.29 12.62 12.29
N ALA A 69 5.14 12.24 11.03
CA ALA A 69 3.90 12.40 10.28
C ALA A 69 2.97 11.17 10.30
N ASP A 70 3.38 10.06 10.96
CA ASP A 70 2.75 8.73 10.91
C ASP A 70 2.48 8.24 9.47
N LYS A 71 3.45 8.49 8.59
CA LYS A 71 3.40 8.11 7.17
C LYS A 71 4.48 7.09 6.84
N LEU A 72 4.16 6.20 5.90
CA LEU A 72 5.06 5.19 5.38
C LEU A 72 5.14 5.36 3.87
N THR A 73 6.34 5.27 3.32
CA THR A 73 6.57 5.27 1.87
C THR A 73 6.82 3.85 1.41
N VAL A 74 5.99 3.40 0.48
CA VAL A 74 6.03 2.06 -0.11
C VAL A 74 6.43 2.18 -1.57
N ARG A 75 7.38 1.35 -2.00
CA ARG A 75 7.67 1.14 -3.42
C ARG A 75 6.81 -0.03 -3.89
N THR A 76 5.84 0.25 -4.74
CA THR A 76 4.96 -0.77 -5.31
C THR A 76 5.66 -1.54 -6.42
N ASP A 77 5.28 -2.79 -6.63
CA ASP A 77 5.83 -3.64 -7.71
C ASP A 77 5.58 -3.08 -9.11
N CYS A 78 4.57 -2.21 -9.26
CA CYS A 78 4.29 -1.47 -10.50
C CYS A 78 5.26 -0.30 -10.76
N GLY A 79 6.32 -0.15 -9.95
CA GLY A 79 7.33 0.91 -10.08
C GLY A 79 6.97 2.24 -9.42
N GLY A 80 5.77 2.36 -8.84
CA GLY A 80 5.33 3.54 -8.09
C GLY A 80 6.01 3.70 -6.73
N VAL A 81 6.17 4.96 -6.31
CA VAL A 81 6.52 5.29 -4.92
C VAL A 81 5.36 6.07 -4.32
N ILE A 82 4.72 5.48 -3.31
CA ILE A 82 3.49 6.02 -2.70
C ILE A 82 3.74 6.24 -1.22
N THR A 83 3.37 7.41 -0.72
CA THR A 83 3.42 7.71 0.72
C THR A 83 2.01 7.78 1.26
N VAL A 84 1.72 6.94 2.25
CA VAL A 84 0.38 6.80 2.85
C VAL A 84 0.45 6.81 4.37
N GLY A 85 -0.70 7.02 5.00
CA GLY A 85 -0.83 6.84 6.44
C GLY A 85 -0.73 5.38 6.84
N ARG A 86 -0.29 5.12 8.08
CA ARG A 86 -0.12 3.77 8.61
C ARG A 86 -1.40 2.92 8.57
N SER A 87 -2.57 3.54 8.70
CA SER A 87 -3.88 2.86 8.66
C SER A 87 -4.25 2.30 7.27
N ALA A 88 -3.60 2.78 6.20
CA ALA A 88 -3.86 2.32 4.84
C ALA A 88 -3.08 1.04 4.48
N ILE A 89 -2.22 0.57 5.38
CA ILE A 89 -1.24 -0.49 5.13
C ILE A 89 -1.56 -1.74 5.92
N THR A 90 -1.56 -2.88 5.25
CA THR A 90 -1.61 -4.20 5.89
C THR A 90 -0.27 -4.90 5.67
N ARG A 91 0.38 -5.38 6.73
CA ARG A 91 1.64 -6.13 6.60
C ARG A 91 1.37 -7.51 6.02
N LEU A 92 2.08 -7.87 4.96
CA LEU A 92 1.99 -9.21 4.37
C LEU A 92 3.09 -10.11 4.93
N ARG A 93 4.35 -9.67 4.84
CA ARG A 93 5.51 -10.42 5.35
C ARG A 93 6.45 -9.49 6.10
N LYS A 94 6.94 -9.96 7.24
CA LYS A 94 7.99 -9.26 7.97
C LYS A 94 9.33 -9.52 7.29
N HIS A 95 10.11 -8.46 7.07
CA HIS A 95 11.52 -8.59 6.76
C HIS A 95 12.18 -9.34 7.92
N ARG A 96 12.56 -10.61 7.70
CA ARG A 96 13.42 -11.30 8.65
C ARG A 96 14.82 -10.75 8.40
N SER A 97 15.23 -9.78 9.22
CA SER A 97 16.64 -9.60 9.52
C SER A 97 17.14 -10.96 10.02
N SER A 98 17.85 -11.70 9.18
CA SER A 98 18.53 -12.92 9.60
C SER A 98 19.43 -12.57 10.79
N PRO A 99 19.38 -13.30 11.91
CA PRO A 99 20.39 -13.12 12.94
C PRO A 99 21.76 -13.52 12.37
N PRO A 100 22.84 -12.87 12.82
CA PRO A 100 24.20 -13.16 12.37
C PRO A 100 24.64 -14.59 12.72
#